data_AF-D3ALM3-F1
#
_entry.id   AF-D3ALM3-F1
#
_cell.length_a   1.000
_cell.length_b   1.000
_cell.length_c   1.000
_cell.angle_alpha   90.00
_cell.angle_beta   90.00
_cell.angle_gamma   90.00
#
_symmetry.space_group_name_H-M   'P 1'
#
loop_
_entity.id
_entity.type
_entity.pdbx_description
1 polymer ?
#
loop_
_entity_poly.entity_id
_entity_poly.type
_entity_poly.pdbx_seq_one_letter_code
_entity_poly.pdbx_strand_id
1 'polypeptide(L)'
;TMETAMKAFPETSFLISAGDQVNTASNETQYAGYLSPKELLSLPAAVNVGNHDAGSSAYSQHFQVPNVSSLGMTEKTGKFGGDYWYTYNNVLFMSLNSNNMSTAEHRAFMKQVLDENGADADWTVVTFHHSIYSTASHESDNDIIQRRAELSPVFTELGIDVVLMGHDHVYTRSYMMNGNDPVVPADGTVPESVTDPAEGEVLYVTANSASGSKYYSIHNKDFPYAAVMNQESTPNITNVEVTDNSFAITTYRTTDMSEVDHFTIYRTEAPKPQPDVTGDTVAEILESLDQALEQAETEGERQEILKKAAEAAEALSYDPNTMDESEMDEIKKLEDMVLAGYSELAAETDVQSKKVTGVTVEGAVLSVPLKAGVKAVSVLKVSDMELPEALGFETEDVIALDIRLDIISDDPEVSGGNIQPKVPVRITIDAPEDIDLNRLVLMHYTNGAYEDVKFTVKDGAISFVVNALSPFVLAEKAEADKPDDGGDGSDDGSSDNGPSDNGPSDSGSSDNGSSDNGSSGNGSSSSVQGSWIKDQTGWWYQYQNKTYPVNTWVSIQGIWYHFDQAGYMQTGWIQVNGVWYYLQPSGAMVASDWVLYQDKWYYFNQDGAMATAPVHYKGTEYRFDESGACINP
;
A
#
# COMPACT_ATOMS: atom_id res chain seq x y z
N THR A 1 -24.68 -22.44 -11.25
CA THR A 1 -24.36 -21.95 -9.89
C THR A 1 -24.42 -20.44 -9.82
N MET A 2 -23.43 -19.69 -10.35
CA MET A 2 -23.40 -18.22 -10.23
C MET A 2 -24.68 -17.53 -10.72
N GLU A 3 -25.18 -17.87 -11.92
CA GLU A 3 -26.46 -17.36 -12.43
C GLU A 3 -27.65 -17.64 -11.50
N THR A 4 -27.66 -18.79 -10.81
CA THR A 4 -28.70 -19.15 -9.84
C THR A 4 -28.57 -18.29 -8.57
N ALA A 5 -27.35 -18.16 -8.05
CA ALA A 5 -27.05 -17.39 -6.84
C ALA A 5 -27.43 -15.92 -7.02
N MET A 6 -26.93 -15.25 -8.07
CA MET A 6 -27.21 -13.83 -8.34
C MET A 6 -28.67 -13.56 -8.68
N LYS A 7 -29.41 -14.55 -9.17
CA LYS A 7 -30.85 -14.42 -9.38
C LYS A 7 -31.65 -14.56 -8.08
N ALA A 8 -31.17 -15.36 -7.13
CA ALA A 8 -31.81 -15.53 -5.82
C ALA A 8 -31.46 -14.39 -4.85
N PHE A 9 -30.21 -13.93 -4.91
CA PHE A 9 -29.63 -12.91 -4.04
C PHE A 9 -29.03 -11.78 -4.91
N PRO A 10 -29.87 -10.89 -5.47
CA PRO A 10 -29.39 -9.80 -6.33
C PRO A 10 -28.63 -8.71 -5.56
N GLU A 11 -28.83 -8.61 -4.24
CA GLU A 11 -28.18 -7.64 -3.35
C GLU A 11 -26.91 -8.20 -2.68
N THR A 12 -26.34 -9.31 -3.17
CA THR A 12 -25.10 -9.88 -2.62
C THR A 12 -23.95 -8.89 -2.76
N SER A 13 -23.34 -8.50 -1.64
CA SER A 13 -22.24 -7.51 -1.61
C SER A 13 -20.93 -8.03 -2.19
N PHE A 14 -20.55 -9.28 -1.90
CA PHE A 14 -19.32 -9.92 -2.38
C PHE A 14 -19.41 -11.45 -2.30
N LEU A 15 -18.45 -12.16 -2.89
CA LEU A 15 -18.34 -13.63 -2.86
C LEU A 15 -17.17 -14.10 -1.99
N ILE A 16 -17.36 -15.17 -1.20
CA ILE A 16 -16.26 -15.93 -0.58
C ILE A 16 -16.08 -17.27 -1.31
N SER A 17 -14.84 -17.61 -1.64
CA SER A 17 -14.43 -18.90 -2.20
C SER A 17 -13.35 -19.54 -1.33
N ALA A 18 -13.74 -20.55 -0.53
CA ALA A 18 -12.87 -21.28 0.39
C ALA A 18 -11.89 -22.26 -0.29
N GLY A 19 -11.21 -21.82 -1.37
CA GLY A 19 -10.18 -22.58 -2.08
C GLY A 19 -10.66 -23.54 -3.16
N ASP A 20 -9.69 -24.11 -3.88
CA ASP A 20 -9.82 -24.97 -5.06
C ASP A 20 -10.58 -24.30 -6.21
N GLN A 21 -10.10 -23.10 -6.60
CA GLN A 21 -10.62 -22.42 -7.79
C GLN A 21 -10.31 -23.21 -9.07
N VAL A 22 -9.17 -23.90 -9.09
CA VAL A 22 -8.79 -24.86 -10.15
C VAL A 22 -8.53 -26.26 -9.58
N ASN A 23 -8.57 -27.28 -10.43
CA ASN A 23 -8.20 -28.67 -10.05
C ASN A 23 -6.71 -28.95 -10.29
N THR A 24 -5.95 -28.02 -10.88
CA THR A 24 -4.53 -28.18 -11.19
C THR A 24 -3.86 -26.81 -11.18
N ALA A 25 -3.03 -26.57 -10.17
CA ALA A 25 -2.49 -25.27 -9.79
C ALA A 25 -1.93 -24.39 -10.93
N SER A 26 -1.32 -24.98 -11.96
CA SER A 26 -0.70 -24.26 -13.09
C SER A 26 -1.51 -24.34 -14.39
N ASN A 27 -2.82 -24.61 -14.32
CA ASN A 27 -3.67 -24.79 -15.49
C ASN A 27 -4.45 -23.52 -15.84
N GLU A 28 -3.84 -22.68 -16.67
CA GLU A 28 -4.44 -21.44 -17.20
C GLU A 28 -5.81 -21.64 -17.86
N THR A 29 -6.09 -22.81 -18.46
CA THR A 29 -7.41 -23.10 -19.04
C THR A 29 -8.48 -23.32 -17.96
N GLN A 30 -8.09 -23.80 -16.77
CA GLN A 30 -9.00 -23.91 -15.63
C GLN A 30 -9.23 -22.54 -14.97
N TYR A 31 -8.21 -21.69 -14.82
CA TYR A 31 -8.41 -20.31 -14.34
C TYR A 31 -9.29 -19.50 -15.29
N ALA A 32 -9.00 -19.54 -16.60
CA ALA A 32 -9.86 -18.89 -17.60
C ALA A 32 -11.30 -19.44 -17.58
N GLY A 33 -11.49 -20.73 -17.25
CA GLY A 33 -12.80 -21.32 -17.03
C GLY A 33 -13.49 -20.79 -15.77
N TYR A 34 -12.79 -20.77 -14.62
CA TYR A 34 -13.27 -20.27 -13.34
C TYR A 34 -13.69 -18.79 -13.44
N LEU A 35 -12.88 -17.95 -14.09
CA LEU A 35 -13.10 -16.51 -14.26
C LEU A 35 -14.07 -16.15 -15.41
N SER A 36 -14.53 -17.11 -16.21
CA SER A 36 -15.43 -16.85 -17.35
C SER A 36 -16.87 -16.41 -17.01
N PRO A 37 -17.49 -16.77 -15.87
CA PRO A 37 -18.81 -16.26 -15.49
C PRO A 37 -18.80 -14.75 -15.29
N LYS A 38 -19.58 -14.02 -16.08
CA LYS A 38 -19.73 -12.56 -15.98
C LYS A 38 -20.15 -12.08 -14.59
N GLU A 39 -20.85 -12.91 -13.83
CA GLU A 39 -21.28 -12.64 -12.45
C GLU A 39 -20.08 -12.44 -11.50
N LEU A 40 -18.95 -13.11 -11.75
CA LEU A 40 -17.71 -12.91 -10.99
C LEU A 40 -16.99 -11.61 -11.36
N LEU A 41 -17.31 -11.01 -12.51
CA LEU A 41 -16.77 -9.71 -12.92
C LEU A 41 -17.56 -8.53 -12.33
N SER A 42 -18.74 -8.79 -11.75
CA SER A 42 -19.62 -7.79 -11.13
C SER A 42 -19.60 -7.79 -9.60
N LEU A 43 -18.84 -8.69 -8.98
CA LEU A 43 -18.70 -8.79 -7.52
C LEU A 43 -17.23 -8.78 -7.10
N PRO A 44 -16.87 -8.13 -5.98
CA PRO A 44 -15.65 -8.44 -5.26
C PRO A 44 -15.64 -9.92 -4.87
N ALA A 45 -14.48 -10.58 -4.95
CA ALA A 45 -14.32 -11.99 -4.61
C ALA A 45 -13.14 -12.17 -3.65
N ALA A 46 -13.44 -12.60 -2.42
CA ALA A 46 -12.45 -13.07 -1.47
C ALA A 46 -12.18 -14.57 -1.72
N VAL A 47 -10.92 -14.90 -1.98
CA VAL A 47 -10.47 -16.25 -2.33
C VAL A 47 -9.47 -16.76 -1.30
N ASN A 48 -9.62 -18.01 -0.86
CA ASN A 48 -8.56 -18.73 -0.15
C ASN A 48 -7.72 -19.52 -1.14
N VAL A 49 -6.47 -19.82 -0.76
CA VAL A 49 -5.66 -20.83 -1.43
C VAL A 49 -6.16 -22.22 -1.03
N GLY A 50 -6.66 -23.01 -1.99
CA GLY A 50 -6.91 -24.44 -1.83
C GLY A 50 -5.69 -25.30 -2.12
N ASN A 51 -5.76 -26.60 -1.80
CA ASN A 51 -4.62 -27.50 -2.04
C ASN A 51 -4.41 -27.78 -3.53
N HIS A 52 -5.41 -27.57 -4.37
CA HIS A 52 -5.26 -27.62 -5.83
C HIS A 52 -4.72 -26.31 -6.42
N ASP A 53 -4.77 -25.18 -5.70
CA ASP A 53 -4.20 -23.90 -6.13
C ASP A 53 -2.75 -23.73 -5.66
N ALA A 54 -2.40 -24.26 -4.48
CA ALA A 54 -1.10 -24.09 -3.81
C ALA A 54 0.14 -24.61 -4.56
N GLY A 55 -0.03 -25.34 -5.66
CA GLY A 55 1.07 -25.94 -6.43
C GLY A 55 1.81 -25.00 -7.38
N SER A 56 1.36 -23.74 -7.56
CA SER A 56 1.88 -22.83 -8.57
C SER A 56 1.65 -21.35 -8.23
N SER A 57 2.45 -20.47 -8.82
CA SER A 57 2.34 -19.01 -8.68
C SER A 57 1.18 -18.43 -9.47
N ALA A 58 0.51 -19.23 -10.31
CA ALA A 58 -0.68 -18.84 -11.06
C ALA A 58 -1.79 -18.29 -10.15
N TYR A 59 -1.94 -18.79 -8.92
CA TYR A 59 -2.88 -18.21 -7.95
C TYR A 59 -2.64 -16.70 -7.76
N SER A 60 -1.40 -16.28 -7.45
CA SER A 60 -1.04 -14.86 -7.32
C SER A 60 -0.94 -14.09 -8.64
N GLN A 61 -1.11 -14.76 -9.79
CA GLN A 61 -1.18 -14.12 -11.11
C GLN A 61 -2.64 -13.83 -11.50
N HIS A 62 -3.61 -14.58 -10.96
CA HIS A 62 -5.04 -14.39 -11.20
C HIS A 62 -5.75 -13.65 -10.06
N PHE A 63 -5.23 -13.71 -8.84
CA PHE A 63 -5.85 -13.12 -7.65
C PHE A 63 -4.90 -12.16 -6.92
N GLN A 64 -5.41 -10.97 -6.62
CA GLN A 64 -4.81 -10.00 -5.72
C GLN A 64 -5.76 -9.84 -4.51
N VAL A 65 -5.22 -10.01 -3.31
CA VAL A 65 -5.97 -9.92 -2.05
C VAL A 65 -5.41 -8.76 -1.20
N PRO A 66 -6.26 -8.05 -0.43
CA PRO A 66 -5.82 -6.96 0.45
C PRO A 66 -5.04 -7.51 1.65
N ASN A 67 -4.21 -6.66 2.26
CA ASN A 67 -3.58 -6.88 3.58
C ASN A 67 -2.96 -8.28 3.79
N VAL A 68 -2.23 -8.78 2.78
CA VAL A 68 -1.58 -10.09 2.85
C VAL A 68 -0.32 -10.03 3.70
N SER A 69 -0.24 -10.94 4.68
CA SER A 69 0.90 -11.10 5.56
C SER A 69 1.99 -11.98 4.93
N SER A 70 3.21 -11.86 5.46
CA SER A 70 4.27 -12.85 5.22
C SER A 70 4.05 -14.17 5.98
N LEU A 71 3.16 -14.17 6.98
CA LEU A 71 2.73 -15.35 7.76
C LEU A 71 1.75 -16.22 6.95
N GLY A 72 1.76 -17.53 7.20
CA GLY A 72 0.88 -18.48 6.49
C GLY A 72 1.26 -18.73 5.02
N MET A 73 2.30 -18.06 4.52
CA MET A 73 2.80 -18.21 3.15
C MET A 73 3.24 -19.64 2.82
N THR A 74 3.17 -20.01 1.53
CA THR A 74 3.78 -21.24 1.00
C THR A 74 4.69 -20.91 -0.18
N GLU A 75 5.74 -21.72 -0.41
CA GLU A 75 6.81 -21.44 -1.39
C GLU A 75 6.32 -21.17 -2.82
N LYS A 76 5.17 -21.74 -3.22
CA LYS A 76 4.75 -21.82 -4.62
C LYS A 76 3.60 -20.90 -4.98
N THR A 77 2.75 -20.51 -4.03
CA THR A 77 1.54 -19.70 -4.29
C THR A 77 1.83 -18.31 -4.84
N GLY A 78 3.03 -17.78 -4.59
CA GLY A 78 3.40 -16.40 -4.91
C GLY A 78 2.96 -15.42 -3.81
N LYS A 79 3.17 -14.12 -4.09
CA LYS A 79 3.06 -13.01 -3.12
C LYS A 79 1.70 -12.79 -2.46
N PHE A 80 0.62 -13.33 -3.04
CA PHE A 80 -0.75 -13.20 -2.52
C PHE A 80 -1.24 -14.48 -1.83
N GLY A 81 -0.37 -15.47 -1.63
CA GLY A 81 -0.70 -16.74 -0.98
C GLY A 81 -0.32 -16.82 0.49
N GLY A 82 -0.33 -15.70 1.21
CA GLY A 82 -0.20 -15.65 2.67
C GLY A 82 -1.56 -15.74 3.35
N ASP A 83 -1.55 -15.63 4.68
CA ASP A 83 -2.75 -15.23 5.39
C ASP A 83 -3.06 -13.76 5.08
N TYR A 84 -4.33 -13.38 5.00
CA TYR A 84 -4.73 -12.01 4.68
C TYR A 84 -6.07 -11.63 5.33
N TRP A 85 -6.35 -10.34 5.47
CA TRP A 85 -7.58 -9.87 6.12
C TRP A 85 -8.25 -8.72 5.36
N TYR A 86 -9.53 -8.52 5.66
CA TYR A 86 -10.33 -7.39 5.19
C TYR A 86 -11.52 -7.17 6.11
N THR A 87 -12.01 -5.94 6.20
CA THR A 87 -13.31 -5.62 6.78
C THR A 87 -14.35 -5.43 5.68
N TYR A 88 -15.59 -5.82 5.94
CA TYR A 88 -16.73 -5.51 5.08
C TYR A 88 -18.00 -5.40 5.92
N ASN A 89 -18.65 -4.24 5.92
CA ASN A 89 -19.84 -3.94 6.75
C ASN A 89 -19.65 -4.37 8.23
N ASN A 90 -18.61 -3.85 8.89
CA ASN A 90 -18.21 -4.17 10.27
C ASN A 90 -17.91 -5.65 10.56
N VAL A 91 -17.84 -6.52 9.55
CA VAL A 91 -17.37 -7.90 9.73
C VAL A 91 -15.88 -7.96 9.39
N LEU A 92 -15.07 -8.40 10.35
CA LEU A 92 -13.64 -8.62 10.17
C LEU A 92 -13.39 -10.06 9.69
N PHE A 93 -12.94 -10.17 8.44
CA PHE A 93 -12.61 -11.44 7.81
C PHE A 93 -11.10 -11.70 7.85
N MET A 94 -10.71 -12.87 8.35
CA MET A 94 -9.33 -13.36 8.37
C MET A 94 -9.24 -14.65 7.55
N SER A 95 -8.57 -14.56 6.40
CA SER A 95 -8.41 -15.65 5.45
C SER A 95 -7.05 -16.32 5.65
N LEU A 96 -7.04 -17.61 6.03
CA LEU A 96 -5.80 -18.36 6.26
C LEU A 96 -5.43 -19.24 5.07
N ASN A 97 -4.16 -19.24 4.67
CA ASN A 97 -3.62 -20.24 3.76
C ASN A 97 -3.27 -21.52 4.52
N SER A 98 -4.30 -22.32 4.80
CA SER A 98 -4.20 -23.63 5.46
C SER A 98 -3.32 -24.69 4.78
N ASN A 99 -2.66 -24.40 3.65
CA ASN A 99 -1.59 -25.25 3.11
C ASN A 99 -0.28 -25.10 3.90
N ASN A 100 -0.09 -23.97 4.57
CA ASN A 100 0.87 -23.86 5.66
C ASN A 100 0.30 -24.61 6.88
N MET A 101 1.17 -25.29 7.63
CA MET A 101 0.83 -26.12 8.80
C MET A 101 1.19 -25.43 10.13
N SER A 102 1.64 -24.17 10.09
CA SER A 102 2.17 -23.43 11.22
C SER A 102 1.04 -22.73 11.98
N THR A 103 0.41 -23.46 12.90
CA THR A 103 -0.55 -22.91 13.88
C THR A 103 -0.01 -21.65 14.56
N ALA A 104 1.31 -21.59 14.80
CA ALA A 104 1.97 -20.43 15.40
C ALA A 104 1.95 -19.18 14.50
N GLU A 105 2.14 -19.32 13.19
CA GLU A 105 2.04 -18.21 12.22
C GLU A 105 0.59 -17.74 12.10
N HIS A 106 -0.35 -18.66 11.89
CA HIS A 106 -1.78 -18.33 11.80
C HIS A 106 -2.28 -17.64 13.08
N ARG A 107 -1.87 -18.09 14.27
CA ARG A 107 -2.20 -17.44 15.55
C ARG A 107 -1.57 -16.06 15.68
N ALA A 108 -0.31 -15.89 15.27
CA ALA A 108 0.35 -14.58 15.31
C ALA A 108 -0.35 -13.57 14.40
N PHE A 109 -0.68 -13.99 13.18
CA PHE A 109 -1.44 -13.20 12.21
C PHE A 109 -2.81 -12.80 12.76
N MET A 110 -3.65 -13.77 13.15
CA MET A 110 -5.00 -13.45 13.64
C MET A 110 -4.98 -12.59 14.91
N LYS A 111 -4.05 -12.85 15.84
CA LYS A 111 -3.94 -12.03 17.05
C LYS A 111 -3.57 -10.58 16.71
N GLN A 112 -2.61 -10.38 15.81
CA GLN A 112 -2.23 -9.04 15.36
C GLN A 112 -3.44 -8.31 14.74
N VAL A 113 -4.14 -8.96 13.81
CA VAL A 113 -5.31 -8.37 13.13
C VAL A 113 -6.44 -8.04 14.11
N LEU A 114 -6.68 -8.89 15.11
CA LEU A 114 -7.68 -8.65 16.16
C LEU A 114 -7.27 -7.55 17.16
N ASP A 115 -5.99 -7.50 17.54
CA ASP A 115 -5.47 -6.43 18.41
C ASP A 115 -5.57 -5.05 17.72
N GLU A 116 -5.41 -5.01 16.40
CA GLU A 116 -5.40 -3.79 15.59
C GLU A 116 -6.79 -3.37 15.07
N ASN A 117 -7.69 -4.31 14.78
CA ASN A 117 -8.96 -4.05 14.06
C ASN A 117 -10.18 -4.76 14.68
N GLY A 118 -10.00 -5.61 15.69
CA GLY A 118 -11.08 -6.41 16.29
C GLY A 118 -12.08 -5.59 17.11
N ALA A 119 -11.71 -4.38 17.54
CA ALA A 119 -12.59 -3.47 18.28
C ALA A 119 -13.68 -2.82 17.41
N ASP A 120 -13.47 -2.74 16.09
CA ASP A 120 -14.46 -2.27 15.10
C ASP A 120 -15.31 -3.40 14.51
N ALA A 121 -15.03 -4.64 14.91
CA ALA A 121 -15.67 -5.82 14.34
C ALA A 121 -16.95 -6.18 15.12
N ASP A 122 -18.12 -5.96 14.49
CA ASP A 122 -19.38 -6.51 14.95
C ASP A 122 -19.31 -8.04 14.95
N TRP A 123 -18.64 -8.63 13.95
CA TRP A 123 -18.45 -10.07 13.82
C TRP A 123 -17.04 -10.41 13.34
N THR A 124 -16.49 -11.50 13.86
CA THR A 124 -15.16 -12.01 13.48
C THR A 124 -15.30 -13.34 12.74
N VAL A 125 -14.84 -13.38 11.49
CA VAL A 125 -14.98 -14.56 10.61
C VAL A 125 -13.63 -15.01 10.13
N VAL A 126 -13.29 -16.27 10.41
CA VAL A 126 -12.12 -16.92 9.80
C VAL A 126 -12.58 -17.75 8.60
N THR A 127 -11.79 -17.75 7.52
CA THR A 127 -12.04 -18.65 6.39
C THR A 127 -10.76 -19.31 5.90
N PHE A 128 -10.82 -20.60 5.60
CA PHE A 128 -9.68 -21.37 5.06
C PHE A 128 -10.13 -22.67 4.40
N HIS A 129 -9.28 -23.24 3.54
CA HIS A 129 -9.69 -24.34 2.69
C HIS A 129 -9.98 -25.67 3.42
N HIS A 130 -9.00 -26.21 4.16
CA HIS A 130 -9.05 -27.58 4.68
C HIS A 130 -10.08 -27.76 5.81
N SER A 131 -11.19 -28.46 5.55
CA SER A 131 -12.22 -28.74 6.56
C SER A 131 -11.68 -29.51 7.77
N ILE A 132 -11.39 -28.81 8.88
CA ILE A 132 -10.93 -29.46 10.12
C ILE A 132 -12.00 -30.38 10.72
N TYR A 133 -13.28 -30.13 10.46
CA TYR A 133 -14.40 -30.99 10.88
C TYR A 133 -14.95 -31.85 9.73
N SER A 134 -14.06 -32.40 8.89
CA SER A 134 -14.38 -33.32 7.79
C SER A 134 -15.18 -34.55 8.22
N THR A 135 -16.27 -34.84 7.52
CA THR A 135 -17.14 -36.02 7.72
C THR A 135 -17.09 -37.04 6.58
N ALA A 136 -16.34 -36.75 5.52
CA ALA A 136 -16.11 -37.64 4.40
C ALA A 136 -14.65 -38.13 4.35
N SER A 137 -13.98 -38.08 3.18
CA SER A 137 -12.72 -38.83 2.97
C SER A 137 -11.52 -38.31 3.76
N HIS A 138 -11.56 -37.06 4.23
CA HIS A 138 -10.44 -36.41 4.91
C HIS A 138 -10.51 -36.48 6.45
N GLU A 139 -11.54 -37.14 7.00
CA GLU A 139 -11.82 -37.22 8.44
C GLU A 139 -10.68 -37.79 9.29
N SER A 140 -9.88 -38.67 8.66
CA SER A 140 -8.79 -39.44 9.26
C SER A 140 -7.40 -38.98 8.82
N ASP A 141 -7.29 -37.96 7.98
CA ASP A 141 -6.02 -37.48 7.47
C ASP A 141 -5.24 -36.78 8.59
N ASN A 142 -3.94 -37.09 8.73
CA ASN A 142 -3.15 -36.69 9.90
C ASN A 142 -3.06 -35.16 10.05
N ASP A 143 -2.98 -34.44 8.94
CA ASP A 143 -2.91 -32.98 8.89
C ASP A 143 -4.27 -32.32 9.18
N ILE A 144 -5.39 -32.99 8.88
CA ILE A 144 -6.74 -32.56 9.30
C ILE A 144 -6.92 -32.77 10.80
N ILE A 145 -6.48 -33.92 11.33
CA ILE A 145 -6.49 -34.20 12.77
C ILE A 145 -5.61 -33.20 13.53
N GLN A 146 -4.42 -32.89 13.01
CA GLN A 146 -3.52 -31.89 13.59
C GLN A 146 -4.16 -30.50 13.58
N ARG A 147 -4.61 -30.01 12.42
CA ARG A 147 -5.25 -28.68 12.31
C ARG A 147 -6.46 -28.56 13.23
N ARG A 148 -7.30 -29.59 13.36
CA ARG A 148 -8.41 -29.60 14.34
C ARG A 148 -7.91 -29.42 15.76
N ALA A 149 -6.96 -30.27 16.19
CA ALA A 149 -6.45 -30.28 17.54
C ALA A 149 -5.75 -28.95 17.94
N GLU A 150 -5.11 -28.28 16.98
CA GLU A 150 -4.28 -27.09 17.21
C GLU A 150 -4.98 -25.76 16.92
N LEU A 151 -5.72 -25.62 15.81
CA LEU A 151 -6.38 -24.35 15.43
C LEU A 151 -7.69 -24.12 16.17
N SER A 152 -8.49 -25.17 16.42
CA SER A 152 -9.81 -25.00 17.06
C SER A 152 -9.73 -24.34 18.45
N PRO A 153 -8.78 -24.73 19.34
CA PRO A 153 -8.54 -24.01 20.59
C PRO A 153 -8.06 -22.56 20.40
N VAL A 154 -7.35 -22.24 19.31
CA VAL A 154 -6.90 -20.88 19.01
C VAL A 154 -8.06 -20.00 18.58
N PHE A 155 -8.99 -20.50 17.76
CA PHE A 155 -10.18 -19.75 17.38
C PHE A 155 -11.06 -19.43 18.61
N THR A 156 -11.20 -20.36 19.55
CA THR A 156 -11.83 -20.11 20.86
C THR A 156 -11.05 -19.13 21.73
N GLU A 157 -9.70 -19.23 21.80
CA GLU A 157 -8.85 -18.29 22.55
C GLU A 157 -8.98 -16.84 22.04
N LEU A 158 -9.11 -16.69 20.73
CA LEU A 158 -9.18 -15.40 20.03
C LEU A 158 -10.61 -14.87 19.86
N GLY A 159 -11.63 -15.58 20.36
CA GLY A 159 -13.03 -15.12 20.32
C GLY A 159 -13.66 -15.10 18.92
N ILE A 160 -13.22 -15.96 18.00
CA ILE A 160 -13.76 -16.04 16.63
C ILE A 160 -15.23 -16.49 16.65
N ASP A 161 -16.13 -15.79 15.97
CA ASP A 161 -17.55 -16.19 15.91
C ASP A 161 -17.78 -17.38 14.97
N VAL A 162 -17.25 -17.28 13.74
CA VAL A 162 -17.57 -18.22 12.64
C VAL A 162 -16.34 -18.61 11.84
N VAL A 163 -16.25 -19.88 11.46
CA VAL A 163 -15.21 -20.47 10.62
C VAL A 163 -15.82 -21.11 9.37
N LEU A 164 -15.46 -20.59 8.19
CA LEU A 164 -15.98 -21.02 6.88
C LEU A 164 -14.93 -21.81 6.07
N MET A 165 -15.26 -23.05 5.68
CA MET A 165 -14.32 -24.01 5.07
C MET A 165 -14.84 -24.69 3.80
N GLY A 166 -13.92 -25.34 3.06
CA GLY A 166 -14.20 -26.12 1.85
C GLY A 166 -13.59 -27.53 1.91
N HIS A 167 -12.85 -27.92 0.87
CA HIS A 167 -12.06 -29.17 0.76
C HIS A 167 -12.82 -30.51 0.76
N ASP A 168 -13.77 -30.75 1.67
CA ASP A 168 -14.32 -32.08 1.92
C ASP A 168 -15.51 -32.47 1.01
N HIS A 169 -15.86 -31.62 0.04
CA HIS A 169 -16.90 -31.90 -0.97
C HIS A 169 -18.20 -32.53 -0.41
N VAL A 170 -18.57 -32.10 0.80
CA VAL A 170 -19.72 -32.53 1.60
C VAL A 170 -20.16 -31.33 2.43
N TYR A 171 -21.45 -31.19 2.71
CA TYR A 171 -21.89 -30.18 3.66
C TYR A 171 -21.74 -30.69 5.09
N THR A 172 -21.13 -29.90 5.97
CA THR A 172 -21.11 -30.17 7.41
C THR A 172 -21.21 -28.86 8.19
N ARG A 173 -22.20 -28.75 9.07
CA ARG A 173 -22.26 -27.72 10.11
C ARG A 173 -21.97 -28.36 11.46
N SER A 174 -21.08 -27.77 12.24
CA SER A 174 -20.82 -28.20 13.61
C SER A 174 -21.93 -27.77 14.57
N TYR A 175 -21.95 -28.33 15.79
CA TYR A 175 -22.51 -27.59 16.92
C TYR A 175 -21.68 -26.31 17.16
N MET A 176 -22.12 -25.42 18.04
CA MET A 176 -21.18 -24.45 18.62
C MET A 176 -20.06 -25.25 19.32
N MET A 177 -18.80 -24.87 19.12
CA MET A 177 -17.64 -25.61 19.64
C MET A 177 -16.87 -24.74 20.63
N ASN A 178 -16.54 -25.29 21.80
CA ASN A 178 -15.58 -24.70 22.73
C ASN A 178 -14.25 -25.44 22.57
N GLY A 179 -13.31 -24.85 21.85
CA GLY A 179 -12.09 -25.51 21.40
C GLY A 179 -12.40 -26.74 20.55
N ASN A 180 -12.14 -27.92 21.10
CA ASN A 180 -12.44 -29.20 20.42
C ASN A 180 -13.77 -29.83 20.86
N ASP A 181 -14.42 -29.30 21.90
CA ASP A 181 -15.58 -29.92 22.56
C ASP A 181 -16.91 -29.32 22.04
N PRO A 182 -17.87 -30.15 21.59
CA PRO A 182 -19.14 -29.67 21.05
C PRO A 182 -20.14 -29.31 22.14
N VAL A 183 -20.78 -28.15 21.98
CA VAL A 183 -21.85 -27.65 22.86
C VAL A 183 -23.19 -28.19 22.38
N VAL A 184 -23.43 -29.46 22.72
CA VAL A 184 -24.66 -30.18 22.35
C VAL A 184 -25.79 -29.84 23.35
N PRO A 185 -26.99 -29.44 22.89
CA PRO A 185 -28.15 -29.23 23.76
C PRO A 185 -28.47 -30.45 24.64
N ALA A 186 -28.83 -30.21 25.90
CA ALA A 186 -29.04 -31.28 26.89
C ALA A 186 -30.24 -32.22 26.58
N ASP A 187 -31.13 -31.82 25.67
CA ASP A 187 -32.24 -32.64 25.16
C ASP A 187 -31.88 -33.42 23.87
N GLY A 188 -30.67 -33.23 23.34
CA GLY A 188 -30.19 -33.86 22.11
C GLY A 188 -30.80 -33.29 20.83
N THR A 189 -31.40 -32.10 20.88
CA THR A 189 -31.89 -31.40 19.68
C THR A 189 -30.73 -30.84 18.85
N VAL A 190 -30.92 -30.80 17.53
CA VAL A 190 -30.05 -30.04 16.62
C VAL A 190 -30.61 -28.62 16.55
N PRO A 191 -29.86 -27.59 16.99
CA PRO A 191 -30.36 -26.23 16.98
C PRO A 191 -30.32 -25.60 15.58
N GLU A 192 -31.35 -24.81 15.29
CA GLU A 192 -31.47 -23.91 14.13
C GLU A 192 -31.00 -22.48 14.46
N SER A 193 -30.77 -22.17 15.74
CA SER A 193 -30.18 -20.90 16.17
C SER A 193 -29.59 -20.96 17.57
N VAL A 194 -28.72 -20.00 17.90
CA VAL A 194 -28.28 -19.70 19.27
C VAL A 194 -28.42 -18.19 19.53
N THR A 195 -28.65 -17.79 20.79
CA THR A 195 -28.65 -16.40 21.22
C THR A 195 -27.64 -16.25 22.34
N ASP A 196 -26.76 -15.26 22.24
CA ASP A 196 -25.65 -15.01 23.17
C ASP A 196 -24.85 -16.30 23.47
N PRO A 197 -24.20 -16.92 22.46
CA PRO A 197 -23.32 -18.07 22.69
C PRO A 197 -22.24 -17.70 23.71
N ALA A 198 -21.75 -18.69 24.46
CA ALA A 198 -20.77 -18.40 25.51
C ALA A 198 -19.44 -17.92 24.91
N GLU A 199 -18.68 -17.12 25.66
CA GLU A 199 -17.39 -16.58 25.24
C GLU A 199 -16.45 -17.68 24.72
N GLY A 200 -16.00 -17.54 23.47
CA GLY A 200 -15.15 -18.52 22.79
C GLY A 200 -15.88 -19.72 22.16
N GLU A 201 -17.20 -19.76 22.13
CA GLU A 201 -17.97 -20.74 21.35
C GLU A 201 -18.02 -20.36 19.86
N VAL A 202 -17.40 -21.19 19.01
CA VAL A 202 -17.19 -20.93 17.57
C VAL A 202 -18.09 -21.83 16.72
N LEU A 203 -18.70 -21.30 15.66
CA LEU A 203 -19.44 -22.08 14.65
C LEU A 203 -18.54 -22.48 13.48
N TYR A 204 -18.56 -23.74 13.05
CA TYR A 204 -17.82 -24.21 11.87
C TYR A 204 -18.78 -24.69 10.78
N VAL A 205 -18.59 -24.19 9.55
CA VAL A 205 -19.34 -24.62 8.37
C VAL A 205 -18.40 -25.01 7.24
N THR A 206 -18.47 -26.28 6.84
CA THR A 206 -17.85 -26.80 5.62
C THR A 206 -18.86 -26.78 4.48
N ALA A 207 -18.59 -25.97 3.46
CA ALA A 207 -19.42 -25.87 2.27
C ALA A 207 -19.22 -27.07 1.34
N ASN A 208 -20.30 -27.51 0.70
CA ASN A 208 -20.28 -28.57 -0.32
C ASN A 208 -19.84 -28.03 -1.69
N SER A 209 -19.66 -28.90 -2.69
CA SER A 209 -19.23 -28.50 -4.04
C SER A 209 -20.24 -27.56 -4.71
N ALA A 210 -19.83 -26.32 -4.94
CA ALA A 210 -20.64 -25.31 -5.63
C ALA A 210 -20.66 -25.49 -7.16
N SER A 211 -19.59 -26.01 -7.75
CA SER A 211 -19.50 -26.33 -9.18
C SER A 211 -20.14 -27.67 -9.54
N GLY A 212 -20.29 -28.58 -8.56
CA GLY A 212 -20.70 -29.96 -8.78
C GLY A 212 -19.65 -30.84 -9.47
N SER A 213 -18.38 -30.41 -9.45
CA SER A 213 -17.28 -31.15 -10.08
C SER A 213 -16.94 -32.48 -9.39
N LYS A 214 -17.19 -32.59 -8.08
CA LYS A 214 -16.76 -33.69 -7.22
C LYS A 214 -17.58 -33.70 -5.93
N TYR A 215 -17.90 -34.89 -5.43
CA TYR A 215 -18.65 -35.12 -4.19
C TYR A 215 -18.02 -36.29 -3.41
N TYR A 216 -17.97 -36.21 -2.08
CA TYR A 216 -17.53 -37.32 -1.23
C TYR A 216 -18.68 -37.90 -0.40
N SER A 217 -18.60 -39.20 -0.13
CA SER A 217 -19.59 -39.89 0.70
C SER A 217 -19.25 -39.74 2.19
N ILE A 218 -20.24 -39.37 3.00
CA ILE A 218 -20.13 -39.34 4.47
C ILE A 218 -19.73 -40.73 4.96
N HIS A 219 -18.71 -40.81 5.83
CA HIS A 219 -18.29 -42.08 6.42
C HIS A 219 -19.30 -42.57 7.47
N ASN A 220 -19.57 -43.88 7.50
CA ASN A 220 -20.51 -44.46 8.46
C ASN A 220 -19.87 -44.63 9.85
N LYS A 221 -19.72 -43.51 10.56
CA LYS A 221 -19.24 -43.44 11.94
C LYS A 221 -19.93 -42.31 12.71
N ASP A 222 -19.70 -42.27 14.02
CA ASP A 222 -20.17 -41.18 14.87
C ASP A 222 -19.26 -39.95 14.74
N PHE A 223 -19.87 -38.76 14.73
CA PHE A 223 -19.25 -37.46 14.51
C PHE A 223 -19.77 -36.49 15.57
N PRO A 224 -19.26 -36.52 16.81
CA PRO A 224 -19.86 -35.80 17.94
C PRO A 224 -19.89 -34.27 17.76
N TYR A 225 -19.04 -33.74 16.89
CA TYR A 225 -19.01 -32.31 16.54
C TYR A 225 -20.04 -31.90 15.49
N ALA A 226 -20.57 -32.82 14.68
CA ALA A 226 -21.42 -32.48 13.55
C ALA A 226 -22.89 -32.38 13.98
N ALA A 227 -23.46 -31.18 13.88
CA ALA A 227 -24.88 -30.93 14.08
C ALA A 227 -25.70 -31.35 12.86
N VAL A 228 -25.20 -31.01 11.66
CA VAL A 228 -25.80 -31.40 10.38
C VAL A 228 -24.72 -31.88 9.42
N MET A 229 -25.02 -32.98 8.71
CA MET A 229 -24.21 -33.51 7.62
C MET A 229 -25.12 -33.75 6.41
N ASN A 230 -24.76 -33.27 5.22
CA ASN A 230 -25.53 -33.52 4.01
C ASN A 230 -24.63 -33.89 2.83
N GLN A 231 -24.96 -35.01 2.17
CA GLN A 231 -24.48 -35.33 0.83
C GLN A 231 -25.61 -35.88 -0.03
N GLU A 232 -26.06 -35.07 -0.97
CA GLU A 232 -27.08 -35.44 -1.97
C GLU A 232 -26.53 -35.46 -3.40
N SER A 233 -25.21 -35.27 -3.58
CA SER A 233 -24.55 -35.14 -4.89
C SER A 233 -25.19 -34.08 -5.79
N THR A 234 -25.68 -33.01 -5.17
CA THR A 234 -26.33 -31.85 -5.81
C THR A 234 -25.49 -30.62 -5.48
N PRO A 235 -25.21 -29.70 -6.43
CA PRO A 235 -24.33 -28.57 -6.13
C PRO A 235 -25.04 -27.59 -5.19
N ASN A 236 -24.31 -27.09 -4.20
CA ASN A 236 -24.87 -26.15 -3.20
C ASN A 236 -24.32 -24.74 -3.34
N ILE A 237 -25.06 -23.77 -2.82
CA ILE A 237 -24.56 -22.43 -2.49
C ILE A 237 -24.97 -22.12 -1.06
N THR A 238 -24.14 -21.34 -0.37
CA THR A 238 -24.41 -20.87 0.98
C THR A 238 -24.56 -19.36 0.92
N ASN A 239 -25.70 -18.85 1.38
CA ASN A 239 -25.92 -17.43 1.62
C ASN A 239 -25.52 -17.11 3.07
N VAL A 240 -24.91 -15.95 3.27
CA VAL A 240 -24.57 -15.42 4.59
C VAL A 240 -25.18 -14.02 4.69
N GLU A 241 -26.01 -13.81 5.70
CA GLU A 241 -26.68 -12.54 5.98
C GLU A 241 -26.23 -12.07 7.37
N VAL A 242 -25.67 -10.86 7.43
CA VAL A 242 -25.13 -10.30 8.66
C VAL A 242 -25.81 -8.97 8.96
N THR A 243 -26.14 -8.77 10.23
CA THR A 243 -26.63 -7.51 10.81
C THR A 243 -25.88 -7.27 12.13
N ASP A 244 -26.02 -6.08 12.69
CA ASP A 244 -25.47 -5.66 13.98
C ASP A 244 -25.76 -6.68 15.11
N ASN A 245 -26.84 -7.47 15.00
CA ASN A 245 -27.29 -8.40 16.04
C ASN A 245 -27.52 -9.84 15.55
N SER A 246 -27.21 -10.18 14.29
CA SER A 246 -27.37 -11.55 13.80
C SER A 246 -26.38 -11.94 12.71
N PHE A 247 -25.88 -13.18 12.78
CA PHE A 247 -25.12 -13.83 11.72
C PHE A 247 -25.88 -15.09 11.27
N ALA A 248 -26.52 -15.02 10.10
CA ALA A 248 -27.33 -16.10 9.54
C ALA A 248 -26.61 -16.78 8.37
N ILE A 249 -26.57 -18.11 8.38
CA ILE A 249 -26.00 -18.94 7.33
C ILE A 249 -27.09 -19.88 6.82
N THR A 250 -27.38 -19.85 5.51
CA THR A 250 -28.35 -20.78 4.91
C THR A 250 -27.78 -21.42 3.65
N THR A 251 -27.82 -22.75 3.59
CA THR A 251 -27.30 -23.52 2.44
C THR A 251 -28.44 -24.05 1.59
N TYR A 252 -28.34 -23.88 0.27
CA TYR A 252 -29.39 -24.18 -0.70
C TYR A 252 -28.90 -25.16 -1.78
N ARG A 253 -29.84 -25.91 -2.36
CA ARG A 253 -29.62 -26.69 -3.60
C ARG A 253 -29.70 -25.76 -4.81
N THR A 254 -28.66 -25.74 -5.64
CA THR A 254 -28.63 -24.91 -6.86
C THR A 254 -29.63 -25.33 -7.94
N THR A 255 -30.26 -26.49 -7.80
CA THR A 255 -31.25 -27.05 -8.73
C THR A 255 -32.63 -26.40 -8.64
N ASP A 256 -33.06 -26.03 -7.44
CA ASP A 256 -34.42 -25.55 -7.16
C ASP A 256 -34.50 -24.49 -6.04
N MET A 257 -33.37 -24.10 -5.47
CA MET A 257 -33.26 -23.21 -4.30
C MET A 257 -33.99 -23.72 -3.05
N SER A 258 -34.22 -25.03 -2.94
CA SER A 258 -34.64 -25.63 -1.68
C SER A 258 -33.51 -25.66 -0.66
N GLU A 259 -33.86 -25.45 0.61
CA GLU A 259 -32.93 -25.40 1.73
C GLU A 259 -32.36 -26.79 2.09
N VAL A 260 -31.07 -26.83 2.38
CA VAL A 260 -30.34 -27.98 2.92
C VAL A 260 -30.26 -27.90 4.44
N ASP A 261 -29.93 -26.71 4.95
CA ASP A 261 -29.75 -26.40 6.37
C ASP A 261 -29.70 -24.87 6.57
N HIS A 262 -30.10 -24.40 7.74
CA HIS A 262 -29.93 -23.01 8.18
C HIS A 262 -29.46 -22.95 9.63
N PHE A 263 -28.72 -21.88 9.97
CA PHE A 263 -28.36 -21.56 11.34
C PHE A 263 -28.17 -20.07 11.54
N THR A 264 -28.65 -19.53 12.66
CA THR A 264 -28.44 -18.12 13.02
C THR A 264 -27.86 -17.97 14.42
N ILE A 265 -26.76 -17.22 14.53
CA ILE A 265 -26.26 -16.67 15.80
C ILE A 265 -26.94 -15.32 16.00
N TYR A 266 -27.55 -15.09 17.17
CA TYR A 266 -28.11 -13.81 17.58
C TYR A 266 -27.32 -13.23 18.76
N ARG A 267 -27.24 -11.90 18.85
CA ARG A 267 -26.77 -11.16 20.04
C ARG A 267 -27.92 -10.29 20.58
N THR A 268 -28.11 -10.24 21.89
CA THR A 268 -29.20 -9.44 22.51
C THR A 268 -28.89 -7.96 22.58
N GLU A 269 -27.62 -7.59 22.70
CA GLU A 269 -27.13 -6.23 22.53
C GLU A 269 -26.38 -6.15 21.19
N ALA A 270 -26.75 -5.18 20.36
CA ALA A 270 -25.93 -4.82 19.20
C ALA A 270 -24.65 -4.12 19.70
N PRO A 271 -23.52 -4.27 19.01
CA PRO A 271 -22.37 -3.39 19.19
C PRO A 271 -22.80 -1.92 19.13
N LYS A 272 -22.10 -1.06 19.88
CA LYS A 272 -22.38 0.37 19.78
C LYS A 272 -22.00 0.82 18.37
N PRO A 273 -22.89 1.51 17.64
CA PRO A 273 -22.53 2.03 16.33
C PRO A 273 -21.35 2.99 16.53
N GLN A 274 -20.19 2.60 15.99
CA GLN A 274 -19.01 3.45 15.89
C GLN A 274 -19.44 4.74 15.17
N PRO A 275 -19.30 5.93 15.79
CA PRO A 275 -19.70 7.17 15.16
C PRO A 275 -18.86 7.42 13.92
N ASP A 276 -19.54 7.60 12.78
CA ASP A 276 -18.91 7.85 11.49
C ASP A 276 -18.31 9.26 11.46
N VAL A 277 -17.08 9.39 10.95
CA VAL A 277 -16.35 10.66 10.89
C VAL A 277 -16.17 11.04 9.43
N THR A 278 -16.94 12.03 9.00
CA THR A 278 -17.08 12.41 7.58
C THR A 278 -17.19 13.92 7.41
N GLY A 279 -16.81 14.41 6.23
CA GLY A 279 -17.03 15.79 5.79
C GLY A 279 -16.48 15.98 4.39
N ASP A 280 -16.99 16.96 3.65
CA ASP A 280 -16.43 17.38 2.35
C ASP A 280 -15.26 18.38 2.55
N THR A 281 -15.02 18.79 3.81
CA THR A 281 -13.96 19.72 4.25
C THR A 281 -13.38 19.31 5.62
N VAL A 282 -12.18 19.78 5.94
CA VAL A 282 -11.54 19.50 7.25
C VAL A 282 -12.35 20.10 8.41
N ALA A 283 -12.96 21.29 8.24
CA ALA A 283 -13.94 21.85 9.16
C ALA A 283 -15.08 20.88 9.54
N GLU A 284 -15.70 20.24 8.55
CA GLU A 284 -16.82 19.30 8.74
C GLU A 284 -16.35 17.97 9.37
N ILE A 285 -15.16 17.49 8.97
CA ILE A 285 -14.49 16.35 9.62
C ILE A 285 -14.23 16.66 11.10
N LEU A 286 -13.78 17.88 11.43
CA LEU A 286 -13.56 18.30 12.81
C LEU A 286 -14.87 18.42 13.62
N GLU A 287 -15.97 18.85 13.00
CA GLU A 287 -17.28 18.90 13.66
C GLU A 287 -17.85 17.49 13.93
N SER A 288 -17.74 16.56 12.97
CA SER A 288 -18.16 15.16 13.19
C SER A 288 -17.23 14.43 14.16
N LEU A 289 -15.92 14.70 14.12
CA LEU A 289 -14.92 14.20 15.07
C LEU A 289 -15.23 14.65 16.51
N ASP A 290 -15.51 15.93 16.74
CA ASP A 290 -15.84 16.43 18.08
C ASP A 290 -17.11 15.73 18.63
N GLN A 291 -18.14 15.49 17.79
CA GLN A 291 -19.35 14.73 18.15
C GLN A 291 -19.10 13.23 18.39
N ALA A 292 -18.17 12.63 17.65
CA ALA A 292 -17.76 11.24 17.80
C ALA A 292 -16.99 11.02 19.12
N LEU A 293 -16.04 11.92 19.43
CA LEU A 293 -15.22 11.86 20.64
C LEU A 293 -16.01 12.13 21.94
N GLU A 294 -17.19 12.75 21.87
CA GLU A 294 -18.13 12.82 23.00
C GLU A 294 -18.79 11.46 23.33
N GLN A 295 -18.91 10.57 22.33
CA GLN A 295 -19.57 9.26 22.47
C GLN A 295 -18.58 8.13 22.84
N ALA A 296 -17.28 8.33 22.62
CA ALA A 296 -16.23 7.35 22.93
C ALA A 296 -16.06 7.14 24.45
N GLU A 297 -16.21 5.89 24.90
CA GLU A 297 -16.12 5.49 26.32
C GLU A 297 -14.72 4.95 26.70
N THR A 298 -13.96 4.47 25.72
CA THR A 298 -12.64 3.86 25.87
C THR A 298 -11.56 4.61 25.09
N GLU A 299 -10.29 4.38 25.45
CA GLU A 299 -9.16 4.98 24.73
C GLU A 299 -9.01 4.41 23.31
N GLY A 300 -9.35 3.13 23.10
CA GLY A 300 -9.33 2.50 21.78
C GLY A 300 -10.35 3.12 20.82
N GLU A 301 -11.60 3.33 21.28
CA GLU A 301 -12.61 4.06 20.48
C GLU A 301 -12.14 5.48 20.14
N ARG A 302 -11.48 6.18 21.08
CA ARG A 302 -10.93 7.53 20.82
C ARG A 302 -9.84 7.52 19.75
N GLN A 303 -8.91 6.59 19.84
CA GLN A 303 -7.83 6.43 18.86
C GLN A 303 -8.39 6.11 17.47
N GLU A 304 -9.35 5.19 17.38
CA GLU A 304 -9.94 4.82 16.08
C GLU A 304 -10.78 5.95 15.47
N ILE A 305 -11.53 6.69 16.27
CA ILE A 305 -12.27 7.88 15.83
C ILE A 305 -11.30 8.96 15.28
N LEU A 306 -10.13 9.13 15.90
CA LEU A 306 -9.06 10.01 15.39
C LEU A 306 -8.43 9.47 14.09
N LYS A 307 -8.28 8.15 13.95
CA LYS A 307 -7.79 7.51 12.74
C LYS A 307 -8.76 7.70 11.56
N LYS A 308 -10.06 7.45 11.77
CA LYS A 308 -11.12 7.73 10.78
C LYS A 308 -11.12 9.18 10.32
N ALA A 309 -10.88 10.14 11.23
CA ALA A 309 -10.74 11.55 10.87
C ALA A 309 -9.51 11.84 9.98
N ALA A 310 -8.37 11.21 10.25
CA ALA A 310 -7.16 11.35 9.43
C ALA A 310 -7.34 10.71 8.04
N GLU A 311 -7.97 9.53 7.95
CA GLU A 311 -8.28 8.85 6.70
C GLU A 311 -9.32 9.64 5.86
N ALA A 312 -10.33 10.23 6.51
CA ALA A 312 -11.28 11.13 5.85
C ALA A 312 -10.57 12.38 5.28
N ALA A 313 -9.60 12.94 6.01
CA ALA A 313 -8.82 14.09 5.54
C ALA A 313 -7.86 13.73 4.39
N GLU A 314 -7.28 12.52 4.38
CA GLU A 314 -6.49 12.00 3.26
C GLU A 314 -7.32 11.84 1.96
N ALA A 315 -8.62 11.53 2.09
CA ALA A 315 -9.50 11.35 0.94
C ALA A 315 -9.91 12.68 0.24
N LEU A 316 -9.64 13.84 0.83
CA LEU A 316 -9.98 15.15 0.27
C LEU A 316 -9.00 15.59 -0.84
N SER A 317 -9.47 16.48 -1.72
CA SER A 317 -8.67 17.07 -2.79
C SER A 317 -8.28 18.51 -2.44
N TYR A 318 -6.98 18.81 -2.47
CA TYR A 318 -6.42 20.09 -2.02
C TYR A 318 -5.62 20.81 -3.13
N ASP A 319 -5.77 22.12 -3.25
CA ASP A 319 -4.89 22.99 -4.07
C ASP A 319 -4.17 24.01 -3.14
N PRO A 320 -2.86 23.78 -2.84
CA PRO A 320 -2.06 24.65 -1.99
C PRO A 320 -1.98 26.12 -2.43
N ASN A 321 -2.23 26.41 -3.71
CA ASN A 321 -2.19 27.78 -4.22
C ASN A 321 -3.47 28.55 -3.86
N THR A 322 -4.62 27.85 -3.80
CA THR A 322 -5.89 28.47 -3.39
C THR A 322 -6.09 28.44 -1.88
N MET A 323 -5.53 27.45 -1.17
CA MET A 323 -5.69 27.31 0.28
C MET A 323 -5.36 28.59 1.06
N ASP A 324 -6.14 28.86 2.10
CA ASP A 324 -5.94 29.97 3.03
C ASP A 324 -5.36 29.54 4.39
N GLU A 325 -5.09 30.50 5.28
CA GLU A 325 -4.50 30.22 6.59
C GLU A 325 -5.44 29.40 7.49
N SER A 326 -6.76 29.51 7.32
CA SER A 326 -7.75 28.82 8.16
C SER A 326 -7.88 27.33 7.82
N GLU A 327 -7.85 26.96 6.53
CA GLU A 327 -7.83 25.55 6.11
C GLU A 327 -6.58 24.81 6.62
N MET A 328 -5.42 25.48 6.66
CA MET A 328 -4.22 24.91 7.27
C MET A 328 -4.27 24.85 8.79
N ASP A 329 -4.90 25.83 9.45
CA ASP A 329 -5.10 25.81 10.90
C ASP A 329 -6.08 24.69 11.31
N GLU A 330 -7.02 24.31 10.45
CA GLU A 330 -7.90 23.14 10.62
C GLU A 330 -7.12 21.82 10.49
N ILE A 331 -6.28 21.66 9.46
CA ILE A 331 -5.35 20.51 9.34
C ILE A 331 -4.46 20.41 10.58
N LYS A 332 -3.96 21.54 11.09
CA LYS A 332 -3.15 21.59 12.31
C LYS A 332 -3.95 21.22 13.57
N LYS A 333 -5.22 21.63 13.68
CA LYS A 333 -6.12 21.18 14.78
C LYS A 333 -6.29 19.66 14.74
N LEU A 334 -6.50 19.07 13.56
CA LEU A 334 -6.61 17.61 13.40
C LEU A 334 -5.30 16.90 13.80
N GLU A 335 -4.16 17.39 13.35
CA GLU A 335 -2.83 16.88 13.75
C GLU A 335 -2.62 16.92 15.27
N ASP A 336 -2.98 18.03 15.94
CA ASP A 336 -2.88 18.15 17.39
C ASP A 336 -3.82 17.18 18.14
N MET A 337 -5.01 16.91 17.59
CA MET A 337 -5.94 15.92 18.15
C MET A 337 -5.41 14.49 18.00
N VAL A 338 -4.81 14.15 16.84
CA VAL A 338 -4.16 12.85 16.61
C VAL A 338 -2.95 12.66 17.53
N LEU A 339 -2.07 13.66 17.65
CA LEU A 339 -0.93 13.65 18.59
C LEU A 339 -1.37 13.52 20.05
N ALA A 340 -2.52 14.08 20.42
CA ALA A 340 -3.07 13.95 21.77
C ALA A 340 -3.63 12.55 22.08
N GLY A 341 -4.21 11.86 21.09
CA GLY A 341 -4.73 10.49 21.25
C GLY A 341 -3.67 9.39 21.09
N TYR A 342 -2.63 9.63 20.29
CA TYR A 342 -1.54 8.66 20.07
C TYR A 342 -0.25 9.14 20.74
N SER A 343 -0.11 8.88 22.04
CA SER A 343 1.02 9.35 22.87
C SER A 343 2.42 8.87 22.44
N GLU A 344 2.49 7.86 21.57
CA GLU A 344 3.75 7.32 21.02
C GLU A 344 4.15 7.97 19.68
N LEU A 345 3.34 8.91 19.16
CA LEU A 345 3.66 9.71 17.98
C LEU A 345 4.43 10.99 18.32
N ALA A 346 5.29 11.42 17.41
CA ALA A 346 5.96 12.71 17.48
C ALA A 346 6.26 13.28 16.08
N ALA A 347 6.40 14.60 16.00
CA ALA A 347 6.98 15.31 14.86
C ALA A 347 8.37 15.84 15.23
N GLU A 348 9.35 15.65 14.35
CA GLU A 348 10.69 16.19 14.48
C GLU A 348 11.18 16.81 13.16
N THR A 349 12.19 17.68 13.24
CA THR A 349 12.86 18.26 12.08
C THR A 349 14.37 18.00 12.15
N ASP A 350 14.95 17.46 11.09
CA ASP A 350 16.38 17.17 10.97
C ASP A 350 16.98 18.10 9.91
N VAL A 351 17.57 19.21 10.38
CA VAL A 351 18.08 20.30 9.54
C VAL A 351 19.59 20.14 9.37
N GLN A 352 19.97 19.66 8.20
CA GLN A 352 21.34 19.51 7.71
C GLN A 352 21.71 20.60 6.67
N SER A 353 21.06 21.76 6.74
CA SER A 353 21.37 22.95 5.96
C SER A 353 22.22 23.94 6.76
N LYS A 354 23.09 24.68 6.09
CA LYS A 354 23.81 25.85 6.63
C LYS A 354 23.15 27.18 6.24
N LYS A 355 22.16 27.14 5.35
CA LYS A 355 21.53 28.29 4.71
C LYS A 355 20.12 28.61 5.26
N VAL A 356 19.46 27.66 5.91
CA VAL A 356 18.16 27.86 6.58
C VAL A 356 18.17 27.36 8.03
N THR A 357 17.40 28.04 8.88
CA THR A 357 17.17 27.70 10.29
C THR A 357 15.67 27.78 10.62
N GLY A 358 15.29 27.52 11.88
CA GLY A 358 13.92 27.70 12.35
C GLY A 358 12.87 26.80 11.69
N VAL A 359 13.31 25.70 11.05
CA VAL A 359 12.43 24.81 10.31
C VAL A 359 11.37 24.21 11.24
N THR A 360 10.10 24.39 10.89
CA THR A 360 8.97 23.65 11.47
C THR A 360 8.11 23.07 10.36
N VAL A 361 7.33 22.05 10.72
CA VAL A 361 6.37 21.39 9.84
C VAL A 361 5.06 21.15 10.56
N GLU A 362 3.97 21.23 9.82
CA GLU A 362 2.60 20.99 10.28
C GLU A 362 1.86 20.15 9.23
N GLY A 363 1.01 19.24 9.68
CA GLY A 363 0.30 18.22 8.87
C GLY A 363 1.12 16.95 8.60
N ALA A 364 2.40 16.89 9.00
CA ALA A 364 3.30 15.78 8.69
C ALA A 364 2.94 14.49 9.45
N VAL A 365 2.41 14.58 10.67
CA VAL A 365 2.04 13.40 11.47
C VAL A 365 0.83 12.69 10.89
N LEU A 366 -0.06 13.41 10.20
CA LEU A 366 -1.21 12.83 9.48
C LEU A 366 -0.79 11.97 8.27
N SER A 367 0.51 11.96 7.92
CA SER A 367 1.07 11.03 6.94
C SER A 367 1.56 9.70 7.56
N VAL A 368 1.54 9.58 8.89
CA VAL A 368 1.95 8.36 9.61
C VAL A 368 0.78 7.36 9.64
N PRO A 369 0.98 6.08 9.27
CA PRO A 369 0.00 5.02 9.54
C PRO A 369 -0.31 4.91 11.04
N LEU A 370 -1.53 5.29 11.43
CA LEU A 370 -1.93 5.40 12.83
C LEU A 370 -2.24 4.00 13.40
N LYS A 371 -1.43 3.56 14.37
CA LYS A 371 -1.50 2.22 14.94
C LYS A 371 -1.30 2.25 16.46
N ALA A 372 -2.23 1.65 17.20
CA ALA A 372 -2.25 1.72 18.66
C ALA A 372 -1.00 1.06 19.27
N GLY A 373 -0.32 1.78 20.17
CA GLY A 373 0.86 1.30 20.88
C GLY A 373 2.14 1.16 20.04
N VAL A 374 2.12 1.51 18.74
CA VAL A 374 3.32 1.60 17.90
C VAL A 374 3.95 2.97 18.03
N LYS A 375 5.27 3.02 18.16
CA LYS A 375 6.01 4.28 18.25
C LYS A 375 6.45 4.70 16.86
N ALA A 376 6.11 5.93 16.47
CA ALA A 376 6.54 6.48 15.18
C ALA A 376 6.83 7.98 15.27
N VAL A 377 7.87 8.42 14.57
CA VAL A 377 8.27 9.83 14.49
C VAL A 377 8.25 10.25 13.02
N SER A 378 7.44 11.25 12.67
CA SER A 378 7.50 11.90 11.37
C SER A 378 8.63 12.93 11.38
N VAL A 379 9.67 12.71 10.57
CA VAL A 379 10.88 13.54 10.54
C VAL A 379 10.95 14.29 9.21
N LEU A 380 10.75 15.61 9.24
CA LEU A 380 11.05 16.46 8.08
C LEU A 380 12.55 16.69 7.99
N LYS A 381 13.18 16.16 6.95
CA LYS A 381 14.60 16.35 6.64
C LYS A 381 14.78 17.50 5.68
N VAL A 382 15.69 18.42 6.01
CA VAL A 382 16.04 19.57 5.17
C VAL A 382 17.55 19.63 5.02
N SER A 383 18.06 19.57 3.79
CA SER A 383 19.51 19.61 3.52
C SER A 383 19.87 20.51 2.35
N ASP A 384 21.08 21.08 2.39
CA ASP A 384 21.61 21.86 1.26
C ASP A 384 21.84 20.95 0.04
N MET A 385 21.43 21.38 -1.15
CA MET A 385 21.75 20.71 -2.42
C MET A 385 22.51 21.63 -3.38
N GLU A 386 23.17 21.04 -4.38
CA GLU A 386 23.75 21.79 -5.49
C GLU A 386 22.62 22.37 -6.39
N LEU A 387 22.78 23.63 -6.81
CA LEU A 387 21.78 24.30 -7.65
C LEU A 387 21.76 23.64 -9.05
N PRO A 388 20.59 23.25 -9.58
CA PRO A 388 20.50 22.73 -10.94
C PRO A 388 20.94 23.76 -11.98
N GLU A 389 21.91 23.40 -12.84
CA GLU A 389 22.46 24.27 -13.90
C GLU A 389 21.38 24.87 -14.83
N ALA A 390 20.24 24.20 -14.96
CA ALA A 390 19.12 24.59 -15.81
C ALA A 390 18.38 25.86 -15.36
N LEU A 391 18.54 26.32 -14.11
CA LEU A 391 17.80 27.45 -13.57
C LEU A 391 18.37 28.83 -13.95
N GLY A 392 19.62 28.90 -14.41
CA GLY A 392 20.20 30.13 -14.97
C GLY A 392 20.38 31.32 -14.01
N PHE A 393 20.21 31.13 -12.70
CA PHE A 393 20.56 32.14 -11.69
C PHE A 393 22.08 32.28 -11.55
N GLU A 394 22.56 33.50 -11.28
CA GLU A 394 23.96 33.68 -10.85
C GLU A 394 24.12 33.24 -9.38
N THR A 395 25.28 32.67 -9.07
CA THR A 395 25.43 31.67 -7.99
C THR A 395 25.51 32.21 -6.56
N GLU A 396 25.49 33.53 -6.35
CA GLU A 396 25.73 34.13 -5.04
C GLU A 396 24.45 34.23 -4.18
N ASP A 397 23.27 34.46 -4.77
CA ASP A 397 22.02 34.80 -4.06
C ASP A 397 20.94 33.69 -4.11
N VAL A 398 21.35 32.40 -4.10
CA VAL A 398 20.42 31.26 -4.24
C VAL A 398 20.63 30.18 -3.18
N ILE A 399 19.52 29.69 -2.63
CA ILE A 399 19.44 28.59 -1.66
C ILE A 399 18.64 27.46 -2.29
N ALA A 400 19.29 26.34 -2.59
CA ALA A 400 18.61 25.12 -3.03
C ALA A 400 18.57 24.10 -1.88
N LEU A 401 17.40 23.53 -1.62
CA LEU A 401 17.12 22.62 -0.51
C LEU A 401 16.52 21.32 -1.01
N ASP A 402 17.01 20.20 -0.51
CA ASP A 402 16.35 18.89 -0.61
C ASP A 402 15.53 18.67 0.67
N ILE A 403 14.20 18.72 0.53
CA ILE A 403 13.23 18.56 1.63
C ILE A 403 12.49 17.23 1.46
N ARG A 404 12.47 16.41 2.51
CA ARG A 404 11.87 15.06 2.50
C ARG A 404 11.18 14.75 3.82
N LEU A 405 10.25 13.81 3.79
CA LEU A 405 9.62 13.24 4.99
C LEU A 405 10.02 11.77 5.14
N ASP A 406 10.53 11.42 6.32
CA ASP A 406 10.76 10.04 6.75
C ASP A 406 9.85 9.72 7.93
N ILE A 407 9.40 8.47 8.05
CA ILE A 407 8.78 7.93 9.26
C ILE A 407 9.79 6.97 9.91
N ILE A 408 10.17 7.27 11.14
CA ILE A 408 11.02 6.39 11.95
C ILE A 408 10.13 5.70 12.97
N SER A 409 9.88 4.40 12.79
CA SER A 409 9.08 3.59 13.70
C SER A 409 9.81 2.36 14.22
N ASP A 410 9.39 1.84 15.37
CA ASP A 410 9.76 0.51 15.87
C ASP A 410 9.00 -0.64 15.17
N ASP A 411 7.93 -0.34 14.45
CA ASP A 411 7.26 -1.24 13.51
C ASP A 411 7.83 -1.08 12.07
N PRO A 412 8.44 -2.12 11.47
CA PRO A 412 8.94 -2.08 10.10
C PRO A 412 7.88 -1.85 9.01
N GLU A 413 6.59 -2.07 9.29
CA GLU A 413 5.49 -1.82 8.34
C GLU A 413 5.05 -0.34 8.34
N VAL A 414 5.35 0.39 9.43
CA VAL A 414 5.08 1.84 9.57
C VAL A 414 6.31 2.68 9.19
N SER A 415 7.51 2.14 9.38
CA SER A 415 8.79 2.80 9.11
C SER A 415 9.09 2.93 7.61
N GLY A 416 9.45 4.13 7.14
CA GLY A 416 9.64 4.41 5.71
C GLY A 416 10.44 5.69 5.45
N GLY A 417 11.17 5.76 4.35
CA GLY A 417 11.97 6.94 3.98
C GLY A 417 11.53 7.56 2.66
N ASN A 418 11.64 8.89 2.56
CA ASN A 418 11.22 9.68 1.40
C ASN A 418 9.75 9.42 0.99
N ILE A 419 8.85 9.45 1.98
CA ILE A 419 7.41 9.39 1.75
C ILE A 419 6.89 10.75 1.28
N GLN A 420 5.75 10.74 0.60
CA GLN A 420 5.01 11.94 0.25
C GLN A 420 3.92 12.22 1.30
N PRO A 421 3.56 13.49 1.54
CA PRO A 421 2.46 13.83 2.45
C PRO A 421 1.13 13.22 2.01
N LYS A 422 0.32 12.75 2.96
CA LYS A 422 -1.07 12.31 2.74
C LYS A 422 -2.09 13.45 2.74
N VAL A 423 -1.74 14.55 3.40
CA VAL A 423 -2.49 15.81 3.46
C VAL A 423 -1.52 16.97 3.19
N PRO A 424 -2.00 18.18 2.87
CA PRO A 424 -1.13 19.34 2.70
C PRO A 424 -0.29 19.60 3.95
N VAL A 425 1.01 19.87 3.77
CA VAL A 425 1.91 20.25 4.85
C VAL A 425 2.29 21.71 4.75
N ARG A 426 2.26 22.41 5.89
CA ARG A 426 2.78 23.79 6.02
C ARG A 426 4.21 23.70 6.56
N ILE A 427 5.17 24.11 5.73
CA ILE A 427 6.57 24.24 6.11
C ILE A 427 6.82 25.71 6.45
N THR A 428 7.48 25.96 7.57
CA THR A 428 7.97 27.30 7.94
C THR A 428 9.47 27.25 8.16
N ILE A 429 10.18 28.27 7.69
CA ILE A 429 11.63 28.44 7.86
C ILE A 429 11.93 29.89 8.27
N ASP A 430 13.00 30.12 9.02
CA ASP A 430 13.50 31.48 9.25
C ASP A 430 13.85 32.13 7.91
N ALA A 431 13.55 33.43 7.75
CA ALA A 431 14.00 34.21 6.61
C ALA A 431 15.54 34.25 6.56
N PRO A 432 16.18 33.80 5.46
CA PRO A 432 17.63 33.89 5.32
C PRO A 432 18.12 35.35 5.41
N GLU A 433 19.18 35.61 6.18
CA GLU A 433 19.70 36.98 6.38
C GLU A 433 20.16 37.65 5.08
N ASP A 434 20.58 36.84 4.10
CA ASP A 434 21.18 37.28 2.83
C ASP A 434 20.17 37.42 1.66
N ILE A 435 18.85 37.36 1.90
CA ILE A 435 17.82 37.49 0.84
C ILE A 435 16.89 38.70 1.09
N ASP A 436 16.72 39.58 0.10
CA ASP A 436 15.67 40.60 0.07
C ASP A 436 14.28 39.94 -0.09
N LEU A 437 13.55 39.86 1.03
CA LEU A 437 12.18 39.34 1.09
C LEU A 437 11.18 40.06 0.18
N ASN A 438 11.47 41.27 -0.32
CA ASN A 438 10.62 41.94 -1.32
C ASN A 438 10.84 41.41 -2.75
N ARG A 439 11.93 40.67 -2.98
CA ARG A 439 12.36 40.10 -4.26
C ARG A 439 12.43 38.57 -4.25
N LEU A 440 12.23 37.95 -3.09
CA LEU A 440 12.18 36.50 -2.91
C LEU A 440 11.18 35.84 -3.87
N VAL A 441 11.65 34.80 -4.54
CA VAL A 441 10.85 33.79 -5.23
C VAL A 441 11.16 32.45 -4.56
N LEU A 442 10.11 31.73 -4.18
CA LEU A 442 10.19 30.34 -3.76
C LEU A 442 9.72 29.46 -4.93
N MET A 443 10.53 28.48 -5.32
CA MET A 443 10.21 27.54 -6.39
C MET A 443 10.27 26.10 -5.86
N HIS A 444 9.43 25.22 -6.40
CA HIS A 444 9.35 23.80 -6.05
C HIS A 444 9.44 22.93 -7.30
N TYR A 445 10.15 21.80 -7.23
CA TYR A 445 10.37 20.92 -8.38
C TYR A 445 9.21 19.94 -8.61
N THR A 446 8.11 20.44 -9.16
CA THR A 446 6.91 19.67 -9.51
C THR A 446 6.83 19.40 -11.01
N ASN A 447 6.27 18.24 -11.38
CA ASN A 447 5.95 17.88 -12.78
C ASN A 447 7.15 17.95 -13.77
N GLY A 448 8.39 17.84 -13.27
CA GLY A 448 9.61 17.91 -14.07
C GLY A 448 10.16 19.32 -14.29
N ALA A 449 9.58 20.36 -13.69
CA ALA A 449 10.02 21.75 -13.77
C ALA A 449 10.05 22.41 -12.38
N TYR A 450 10.63 23.61 -12.28
CA TYR A 450 10.48 24.44 -11.08
C TYR A 450 9.31 25.40 -11.27
N GLU A 451 8.32 25.32 -10.39
CA GLU A 451 7.10 26.14 -10.40
C GLU A 451 7.10 27.09 -9.19
N ASP A 452 6.58 28.31 -9.37
CA ASP A 452 6.48 29.32 -8.30
C ASP A 452 5.51 28.84 -7.20
N VAL A 453 5.96 28.82 -5.95
CA VAL A 453 5.15 28.48 -4.78
C VAL A 453 4.64 29.74 -4.10
N LYS A 454 3.35 29.76 -3.77
CA LYS A 454 2.75 30.78 -2.90
C LYS A 454 3.27 30.64 -1.46
N PHE A 455 3.92 31.69 -0.96
CA PHE A 455 4.41 31.77 0.42
C PHE A 455 3.87 33.02 1.12
N THR A 456 3.88 33.00 2.45
CA THR A 456 3.67 34.18 3.31
C THR A 456 4.96 34.51 4.05
N VAL A 457 5.13 35.78 4.41
CA VAL A 457 6.25 36.24 5.25
C VAL A 457 5.68 36.94 6.48
N LYS A 458 6.00 36.42 7.67
CA LYS A 458 5.44 36.89 8.93
C LYS A 458 6.47 36.74 10.04
N ASP A 459 6.64 37.80 10.83
CA ASP A 459 7.54 37.85 12.00
C ASP A 459 9.01 37.40 11.74
N GLY A 460 9.47 37.48 10.49
CA GLY A 460 10.82 37.07 10.08
C GLY A 460 10.93 35.60 9.63
N ALA A 461 9.81 34.91 9.44
CA ALA A 461 9.76 33.56 8.88
C ALA A 461 9.01 33.54 7.53
N ILE A 462 9.36 32.56 6.69
CA ILE A 462 8.71 32.25 5.41
C ILE A 462 7.90 30.97 5.61
N SER A 463 6.59 31.01 5.34
CA SER A 463 5.70 29.85 5.43
C SER A 463 5.10 29.53 4.07
N PHE A 464 5.03 28.24 3.71
CA PHE A 464 4.47 27.78 2.44
C PHE A 464 3.80 26.41 2.61
N VAL A 465 2.82 26.12 1.75
CA VAL A 465 2.00 24.90 1.78
C VAL A 465 2.29 24.06 0.56
N VAL A 466 2.43 22.74 0.73
CA VAL A 466 2.67 21.79 -0.37
C VAL A 466 1.97 20.44 -0.14
N ASN A 467 1.55 19.80 -1.24
CA ASN A 467 1.05 18.42 -1.25
C ASN A 467 2.16 17.39 -1.54
N ALA A 468 3.35 17.85 -1.92
CA ALA A 468 4.47 17.00 -2.31
C ALA A 468 5.78 17.59 -1.77
N LEU A 469 6.75 16.72 -1.52
CA LEU A 469 8.09 17.07 -1.07
C LEU A 469 9.12 16.64 -2.11
N SER A 470 9.91 17.61 -2.56
CA SER A 470 10.95 17.47 -3.56
C SER A 470 12.00 18.59 -3.37
N PRO A 471 12.96 18.80 -4.29
CA PRO A 471 13.78 19.99 -4.29
C PRO A 471 13.01 21.33 -4.28
N PHE A 472 13.45 22.25 -3.42
CA PHE A 472 12.99 23.64 -3.35
C PHE A 472 14.14 24.62 -3.64
N VAL A 473 13.83 25.79 -4.16
CA VAL A 473 14.79 26.88 -4.41
C VAL A 473 14.22 28.21 -3.90
N LEU A 474 14.99 28.91 -3.07
CA LEU A 474 14.78 30.32 -2.74
C LEU A 474 15.81 31.15 -3.52
N ALA A 475 15.34 32.15 -4.25
CA ALA A 475 16.18 33.04 -5.05
C ALA A 475 15.65 34.48 -5.07
N GLU A 476 16.51 35.45 -5.37
CA GLU A 476 16.07 36.81 -5.68
C GLU A 476 15.70 36.99 -7.15
N LYS A 477 14.59 37.69 -7.41
CA LYS A 477 14.21 38.11 -8.76
C LYS A 477 15.10 39.26 -9.25
N ALA A 478 15.81 39.07 -10.36
CA ALA A 478 16.69 40.06 -10.99
C ALA A 478 15.98 41.42 -11.24
N GLU A 479 16.72 42.53 -11.15
CA GLU A 479 16.20 43.84 -11.59
C GLU A 479 15.86 43.80 -13.08
N ALA A 480 14.73 44.39 -13.46
CA ALA A 480 14.44 44.63 -14.87
C ALA A 480 15.33 45.77 -15.38
N ASP A 481 16.23 45.47 -16.31
CA ASP A 481 17.16 46.44 -16.90
C ASP A 481 16.47 47.75 -17.29
N LYS A 482 17.04 48.87 -16.84
CA LYS A 482 16.68 50.18 -17.38
C LYS A 482 17.13 50.24 -18.85
N PRO A 483 16.36 50.89 -19.75
CA PRO A 483 16.78 51.01 -21.13
C PRO A 483 18.06 51.87 -21.22
N ASP A 484 19.14 51.25 -21.70
CA ASP A 484 20.45 51.88 -21.89
C ASP A 484 20.38 53.04 -22.91
N ASP A 485 20.76 54.25 -22.48
CA ASP A 485 20.70 55.46 -23.31
C ASP A 485 21.97 55.62 -24.15
N GLY A 486 22.04 54.79 -25.20
CA GLY A 486 23.19 54.59 -26.08
C GLY A 486 24.02 55.85 -26.40
N GLY A 487 25.20 55.92 -25.77
CA GLY A 487 26.25 56.89 -26.08
C GLY A 487 27.21 56.35 -27.15
N ASP A 488 27.17 56.93 -28.35
CA ASP A 488 28.10 56.65 -29.45
C ASP A 488 29.54 57.10 -29.08
N GLY A 489 30.46 56.14 -29.10
CA GLY A 489 31.86 56.30 -28.73
C GLY A 489 32.77 55.44 -29.62
N SER A 490 32.77 55.73 -30.93
CA SER A 490 33.57 55.04 -31.93
C SER A 490 35.08 55.27 -31.78
N ASP A 491 35.87 54.19 -31.74
CA ASP A 491 37.31 54.20 -31.99
C ASP A 491 37.73 52.84 -32.59
N ASP A 492 38.17 52.80 -33.86
CA ASP A 492 38.66 51.58 -34.53
C ASP A 492 40.15 51.69 -34.92
N GLY A 493 40.90 50.62 -34.62
CA GLY A 493 42.36 50.67 -34.54
C GLY A 493 43.09 50.37 -35.85
N SER A 494 44.34 50.84 -35.93
CA SER A 494 45.31 50.47 -36.97
C SER A 494 46.31 49.41 -36.47
N SER A 495 46.59 48.44 -37.32
CA SER A 495 47.51 47.31 -37.18
C SER A 495 48.99 47.66 -36.92
N ASP A 496 49.75 46.74 -36.30
CA ASP A 496 51.04 46.29 -36.86
C ASP A 496 51.49 44.87 -36.39
N ASN A 497 52.57 44.37 -36.99
CA ASN A 497 52.99 42.95 -37.13
C ASN A 497 53.74 42.29 -35.94
N GLY A 498 53.83 40.94 -35.96
CA GLY A 498 54.81 40.12 -35.20
C GLY A 498 56.23 40.17 -35.79
N PRO A 499 57.22 39.30 -35.41
CA PRO A 499 57.08 37.82 -35.48
C PRO A 499 57.97 36.92 -34.52
N SER A 500 57.70 35.60 -34.51
CA SER A 500 58.68 34.47 -34.32
C SER A 500 59.47 34.34 -32.97
N ASP A 501 60.07 33.22 -32.53
CA ASP A 501 60.38 31.92 -33.15
C ASP A 501 60.75 30.81 -32.11
N ASN A 502 60.62 29.52 -32.51
CA ASN A 502 61.24 28.26 -32.01
C ASN A 502 60.84 27.70 -30.61
N GLY A 503 60.46 26.43 -30.34
CA GLY A 503 60.70 25.12 -31.00
C GLY A 503 61.73 24.26 -30.19
N PRO A 504 61.72 22.90 -30.19
CA PRO A 504 60.67 21.91 -30.42
C PRO A 504 60.63 20.76 -29.35
N SER A 505 59.84 19.71 -29.64
CA SER A 505 59.66 18.41 -28.95
C SER A 505 60.90 17.61 -28.51
N ASP A 506 60.79 16.76 -27.47
CA ASP A 506 60.69 15.27 -27.59
C ASP A 506 60.29 14.57 -26.26
N SER A 507 59.96 13.29 -26.38
CA SER A 507 59.48 12.27 -25.45
C SER A 507 60.47 11.77 -24.37
N GLY A 508 59.93 11.09 -23.34
CA GLY A 508 60.71 10.32 -22.37
C GLY A 508 59.87 9.81 -21.18
N SER A 509 59.60 8.51 -21.13
CA SER A 509 58.79 7.87 -20.08
C SER A 509 59.62 7.27 -18.93
N SER A 510 58.92 6.91 -17.85
CA SER A 510 59.22 5.92 -16.80
C SER A 510 60.06 6.30 -15.57
N ASP A 511 59.34 6.30 -14.44
CA ASP A 511 59.58 5.53 -13.21
C ASP A 511 60.60 5.93 -12.11
N ASN A 512 59.99 6.49 -11.05
CA ASN A 512 59.73 5.80 -9.75
C ASN A 512 60.78 5.86 -8.62
N GLY A 513 60.29 5.96 -7.37
CA GLY A 513 61.06 6.08 -6.12
C GLY A 513 60.76 7.37 -5.33
N SER A 514 59.60 7.54 -4.69
CA SER A 514 59.12 6.89 -3.45
C SER A 514 59.75 7.40 -2.14
N SER A 515 58.95 8.13 -1.33
CA SER A 515 58.80 7.92 0.12
C SER A 515 57.71 8.82 0.74
N ASP A 516 56.67 8.20 1.31
CA ASP A 516 55.92 8.49 2.56
C ASP A 516 55.52 9.92 2.99
N ASN A 517 54.42 10.16 3.74
CA ASN A 517 53.17 9.43 4.06
C ASN A 517 52.29 10.40 4.91
N GLY A 518 50.96 10.47 4.72
CA GLY A 518 50.11 11.40 5.52
C GLY A 518 48.62 11.47 5.12
N SER A 519 47.77 10.77 5.87
CA SER A 519 46.31 10.52 5.72
C SER A 519 45.33 11.73 5.69
N SER A 520 44.09 11.45 5.27
CA SER A 520 42.79 12.20 5.38
C SER A 520 42.61 13.46 4.51
N GLY A 521 41.45 13.78 3.89
CA GLY A 521 40.09 13.17 3.86
C GLY A 521 39.00 14.23 4.19
N ASN A 522 37.77 14.26 3.66
CA ASN A 522 37.03 13.44 2.68
C ASN A 522 35.79 14.23 2.12
N GLY A 523 35.18 13.85 0.98
CA GLY A 523 33.92 14.44 0.48
C GLY A 523 33.45 13.89 -0.88
N SER A 524 32.38 13.08 -0.91
CA SER A 524 31.91 12.33 -2.09
C SER A 524 30.38 12.29 -2.17
N SER A 525 29.83 12.51 -3.37
CA SER A 525 28.45 12.14 -3.68
C SER A 525 28.27 10.62 -3.56
N SER A 526 27.18 10.17 -2.94
CA SER A 526 26.92 8.76 -2.64
C SER A 526 26.30 8.02 -3.81
N SER A 527 27.12 7.68 -4.81
CA SER A 527 26.76 6.64 -5.78
C SER A 527 26.47 5.32 -5.05
N VAL A 528 25.35 4.66 -5.37
CA VAL A 528 24.97 3.39 -4.73
C VAL A 528 25.94 2.29 -5.16
N GLN A 529 26.83 1.85 -4.27
CA GLN A 529 27.89 0.90 -4.60
C GLN A 529 27.48 -0.56 -4.39
N GLY A 530 27.71 -1.37 -5.41
CA GLY A 530 27.30 -2.77 -5.46
C GLY A 530 27.80 -3.47 -6.71
N SER A 531 27.13 -4.54 -7.13
CA SER A 531 27.48 -5.33 -8.31
C SER A 531 26.24 -5.92 -8.97
N TRP A 532 26.18 -5.78 -10.30
CA TRP A 532 25.20 -6.47 -11.13
C TRP A 532 25.50 -7.96 -11.20
N ILE A 533 24.50 -8.78 -10.89
CA ILE A 533 24.55 -10.24 -10.93
C ILE A 533 23.47 -10.73 -11.89
N LYS A 534 23.77 -11.75 -12.69
CA LYS A 534 22.80 -12.40 -13.56
C LYS A 534 22.68 -13.87 -13.24
N ASP A 535 21.46 -14.37 -13.15
CA ASP A 535 21.16 -15.79 -13.00
C ASP A 535 20.18 -16.28 -14.08
N GLN A 536 19.36 -17.29 -13.75
CA GLN A 536 18.40 -17.92 -14.65
C GLN A 536 17.12 -17.10 -14.79
N THR A 537 16.81 -16.25 -13.81
CA THR A 537 15.60 -15.42 -13.74
C THR A 537 15.83 -14.06 -14.39
N GLY A 538 16.94 -13.40 -14.05
CA GLY A 538 17.18 -12.04 -14.54
C GLY A 538 18.51 -11.43 -14.10
N TRP A 539 18.60 -10.11 -14.25
CA TRP A 539 19.64 -9.28 -13.64
C TRP A 539 19.13 -8.78 -12.29
N TRP A 540 19.99 -8.73 -11.28
CA TRP A 540 19.72 -8.09 -9.99
C TRP A 540 20.97 -7.37 -9.50
N TYR A 541 20.84 -6.51 -8.47
CA TYR A 541 21.94 -5.70 -7.96
C TYR A 541 22.24 -5.99 -6.50
N GLN A 542 23.42 -6.56 -6.21
CA GLN A 542 23.86 -6.78 -4.84
C GLN A 542 24.62 -5.56 -4.32
N TYR A 543 24.14 -4.93 -3.26
CA TYR A 543 24.85 -3.90 -2.52
C TYR A 543 26.07 -4.46 -1.78
N GLN A 544 27.04 -3.62 -1.42
CA GLN A 544 28.27 -4.06 -0.74
C GLN A 544 28.01 -4.81 0.58
N ASN A 545 26.98 -4.43 1.32
CA ASN A 545 26.52 -5.07 2.57
C ASN A 545 25.82 -6.43 2.36
N LYS A 546 25.73 -6.92 1.12
CA LYS A 546 25.07 -8.16 0.68
C LYS A 546 23.54 -8.15 0.65
N THR A 547 22.88 -7.03 0.94
CA THR A 547 21.46 -6.85 0.59
C THR A 547 21.29 -6.43 -0.88
N TYR A 548 20.05 -6.28 -1.34
CA TYR A 548 19.70 -5.92 -2.71
C TYR A 548 18.39 -5.11 -2.70
N PRO A 549 18.12 -4.26 -3.71
CA PRO A 549 16.86 -3.55 -3.82
C PRO A 549 15.71 -4.50 -4.13
N VAL A 550 14.53 -4.22 -3.59
CA VAL A 550 13.26 -4.92 -3.88
C VAL A 550 12.14 -3.88 -3.99
N ASN A 551 11.26 -4.04 -4.97
CA ASN A 551 10.11 -3.18 -5.26
C ASN A 551 10.44 -1.67 -5.19
N THR A 552 11.54 -1.25 -5.81
CA THR A 552 12.06 0.10 -5.63
C THR A 552 12.92 0.57 -6.81
N TRP A 553 12.99 1.89 -6.95
CA TRP A 553 13.87 2.59 -7.88
C TRP A 553 15.26 2.75 -7.27
N VAL A 554 16.32 2.50 -8.05
CA VAL A 554 17.70 2.78 -7.65
C VAL A 554 18.46 3.47 -8.76
N SER A 555 19.10 4.60 -8.43
CA SER A 555 20.07 5.25 -9.30
C SER A 555 21.44 4.59 -9.14
N ILE A 556 21.82 3.79 -10.13
CA ILE A 556 23.10 3.09 -10.17
C ILE A 556 23.97 3.79 -11.21
N GLN A 557 25.02 4.47 -10.73
CA GLN A 557 25.92 5.29 -11.55
C GLN A 557 25.19 6.41 -12.33
N GLY A 558 24.14 6.99 -11.75
CA GLY A 558 23.35 8.07 -12.37
C GLY A 558 22.27 7.59 -13.34
N ILE A 559 22.13 6.27 -13.55
CA ILE A 559 21.07 5.68 -14.36
C ILE A 559 20.04 5.04 -13.42
N TRP A 560 18.76 5.37 -13.62
CA TRP A 560 17.67 4.77 -12.86
C TRP A 560 17.28 3.39 -13.40
N TYR A 561 17.08 2.46 -12.46
CA TYR A 561 16.56 1.11 -12.69
C TYR A 561 15.45 0.85 -11.68
N HIS A 562 14.36 0.21 -12.08
CA HIS A 562 13.37 -0.33 -11.15
C HIS A 562 13.63 -1.82 -10.90
N PHE A 563 13.55 -2.24 -9.65
CA PHE A 563 13.66 -3.63 -9.24
C PHE A 563 12.32 -4.13 -8.75
N ASP A 564 11.93 -5.32 -9.20
CA ASP A 564 10.71 -5.99 -8.75
C ASP A 564 10.81 -6.47 -7.30
N GLN A 565 9.72 -7.02 -6.78
CA GLN A 565 9.62 -7.50 -5.41
C GLN A 565 10.58 -8.66 -5.06
N ALA A 566 11.09 -9.39 -6.07
CA ALA A 566 12.13 -10.42 -5.89
C ALA A 566 13.55 -9.86 -6.08
N GLY A 567 13.68 -8.56 -6.38
CA GLY A 567 14.92 -7.83 -6.56
C GLY A 567 15.53 -7.94 -7.95
N TYR A 568 14.76 -8.40 -8.95
CA TYR A 568 15.21 -8.42 -10.33
C TYR A 568 14.87 -7.12 -11.06
N MET A 569 15.83 -6.65 -11.85
CA MET A 569 15.74 -5.45 -12.68
C MET A 569 14.67 -5.64 -13.76
N GLN A 570 13.69 -4.74 -13.78
CA GLN A 570 12.62 -4.75 -14.76
C GLN A 570 13.06 -4.15 -16.11
N THR A 571 12.30 -4.44 -17.16
CA THR A 571 12.48 -3.88 -18.51
C THR A 571 11.12 -3.72 -19.19
N GLY A 572 10.99 -2.82 -20.16
CA GLY A 572 9.73 -2.50 -20.84
C GLY A 572 8.84 -1.55 -20.06
N TRP A 573 7.55 -1.55 -20.38
CA TRP A 573 6.54 -0.77 -19.67
C TRP A 573 6.35 -1.28 -18.24
N ILE A 574 6.40 -0.36 -17.27
CA ILE A 574 6.02 -0.62 -15.87
C ILE A 574 5.09 0.49 -15.38
N GLN A 575 4.21 0.17 -14.45
CA GLN A 575 3.38 1.15 -13.76
C GLN A 575 3.75 1.13 -12.27
N VAL A 576 4.10 2.29 -11.72
CA VAL A 576 4.47 2.47 -10.31
C VAL A 576 3.61 3.62 -9.78
N ASN A 577 2.84 3.36 -8.72
CA ASN A 577 1.92 4.32 -8.09
C ASN A 577 0.99 5.02 -9.12
N GLY A 578 0.44 4.26 -10.06
CA GLY A 578 -0.44 4.76 -11.12
C GLY A 578 0.29 5.41 -12.31
N VAL A 579 1.54 5.82 -12.16
CA VAL A 579 2.35 6.46 -13.22
C VAL A 579 3.03 5.41 -14.09
N TRP A 580 2.99 5.60 -15.41
CA TRP A 580 3.66 4.74 -16.38
C TRP A 580 5.09 5.19 -16.66
N TYR A 581 6.02 4.24 -16.69
CA TYR A 581 7.42 4.41 -17.05
C TYR A 581 7.82 3.40 -18.12
N TYR A 582 8.88 3.68 -18.88
CA TYR A 582 9.47 2.72 -19.80
C TYR A 582 10.94 2.50 -19.50
N LEU A 583 11.30 1.24 -19.23
CA LEU A 583 12.66 0.79 -19.06
C LEU A 583 13.17 0.20 -20.37
N GLN A 584 14.36 0.62 -20.80
CA GLN A 584 15.04 0.03 -21.96
C GLN A 584 15.37 -1.46 -21.71
N PRO A 585 15.73 -2.24 -22.75
CA PRO A 585 16.19 -3.63 -22.56
C PRO A 585 17.45 -3.79 -21.68
N SER A 586 18.16 -2.69 -21.41
CA SER A 586 19.26 -2.59 -20.44
C SER A 586 18.79 -2.42 -18.99
N GLY A 587 17.50 -2.18 -18.76
CA GLY A 587 16.89 -1.78 -17.48
C GLY A 587 16.93 -0.27 -17.20
N ALA A 588 17.65 0.51 -18.01
CA ALA A 588 17.75 1.95 -17.86
C ALA A 588 16.40 2.62 -18.13
N MET A 589 15.93 3.47 -17.21
CA MET A 589 14.74 4.29 -17.39
C MET A 589 14.90 5.27 -18.55
N VAL A 590 13.89 5.36 -19.41
CA VAL A 590 13.79 6.44 -20.40
C VAL A 590 13.27 7.69 -19.71
N ALA A 591 13.97 8.79 -19.87
CA ALA A 591 13.62 10.11 -19.35
C ALA A 591 14.04 11.19 -20.36
N SER A 592 13.21 12.24 -20.50
CA SER A 592 13.38 13.33 -21.47
C SER A 592 13.57 12.88 -22.93
N ASP A 593 12.98 11.75 -23.31
CA ASP A 593 13.18 11.14 -24.63
C ASP A 593 11.95 10.36 -25.13
N TRP A 594 11.97 10.04 -26.42
CA TRP A 594 10.88 9.43 -27.17
C TRP A 594 11.03 7.91 -27.32
N VAL A 595 9.93 7.16 -27.14
CA VAL A 595 9.86 5.72 -27.40
C VAL A 595 8.83 5.44 -28.49
N LEU A 596 9.25 4.72 -29.54
CA LEU A 596 8.34 4.13 -30.52
C LEU A 596 7.96 2.72 -30.06
N TYR A 597 6.70 2.52 -29.69
CA TYR A 597 6.17 1.24 -29.23
C TYR A 597 4.88 0.90 -29.98
N GLN A 598 4.83 -0.27 -30.63
CA GLN A 598 3.68 -0.73 -31.43
C GLN A 598 3.14 0.34 -32.41
N ASP A 599 4.04 0.91 -33.23
CA ASP A 599 3.76 1.96 -34.22
C ASP A 599 3.16 3.28 -33.66
N LYS A 600 3.22 3.49 -32.34
CA LYS A 600 2.87 4.73 -31.64
C LYS A 600 4.07 5.36 -30.94
N TRP A 601 4.15 6.69 -30.97
CA TRP A 601 5.17 7.46 -30.24
C TRP A 601 4.67 7.85 -28.85
N TYR A 602 5.53 7.67 -27.86
CA TYR A 602 5.32 8.06 -26.46
C TYR A 602 6.50 8.93 -26.04
N TYR A 603 6.25 9.95 -25.21
CA TYR A 603 7.30 10.76 -24.61
C TYR A 603 7.36 10.48 -23.11
N PHE A 604 8.57 10.44 -22.57
CA PHE A 604 8.79 10.36 -21.13
C PHE A 604 9.42 11.64 -20.62
N ASN A 605 8.84 12.18 -19.56
CA ASN A 605 9.30 13.38 -18.87
C ASN A 605 10.65 13.13 -18.18
N GLN A 606 11.22 14.17 -17.55
CA GLN A 606 12.55 14.09 -16.94
C GLN A 606 12.62 13.15 -15.72
N ASP A 607 11.50 12.96 -15.03
CA ASP A 607 11.29 11.98 -13.96
C ASP A 607 11.05 10.54 -14.50
N GLY A 608 10.96 10.38 -15.82
CA GLY A 608 10.63 9.12 -16.49
C GLY A 608 9.12 8.81 -16.58
N ALA A 609 8.24 9.72 -16.15
CA ALA A 609 6.80 9.54 -16.27
C ALA A 609 6.33 9.70 -17.73
N MET A 610 5.43 8.84 -18.18
CA MET A 610 4.82 8.93 -19.51
C MET A 610 3.96 10.20 -19.62
N ALA A 611 4.22 11.01 -20.64
CA ALA A 611 3.48 12.23 -20.88
C ALA A 611 2.04 11.95 -21.36
N THR A 612 1.06 12.48 -20.63
CA THR A 612 -0.35 12.61 -21.06
C THR A 612 -0.75 14.07 -21.31
N ALA A 613 0.02 15.02 -20.77
CA ALA A 613 -0.13 16.47 -21.00
C ALA A 613 0.76 16.96 -22.17
N PRO A 614 0.46 18.13 -22.79
CA PRO A 614 1.26 18.66 -23.89
C PRO A 614 2.73 18.93 -23.51
N VAL A 615 3.67 18.52 -24.36
CA VAL A 615 5.12 18.65 -24.17
C VAL A 615 5.74 19.53 -25.25
N HIS A 616 6.55 20.50 -24.85
CA HIS A 616 7.37 21.29 -25.77
C HIS A 616 8.75 20.66 -25.97
N TYR A 617 8.95 19.98 -27.11
CA TYR A 617 10.23 19.33 -27.44
C TYR A 617 10.86 20.00 -28.68
N LYS A 618 12.08 20.53 -28.51
CA LYS A 618 12.85 21.24 -29.57
C LYS A 618 12.05 22.35 -30.27
N GLY A 619 11.25 23.10 -29.50
CA GLY A 619 10.44 24.21 -30.00
C GLY A 619 9.14 23.82 -30.73
N THR A 620 8.71 22.56 -30.64
CA THR A 620 7.43 22.07 -31.16
C THR A 620 6.59 21.49 -30.02
N GLU A 621 5.30 21.82 -29.99
CA GLU A 621 4.34 21.23 -29.05
C GLU A 621 3.84 19.87 -29.56
N TYR A 622 3.95 18.84 -28.74
CA TYR A 622 3.39 17.51 -28.95
C TYR A 622 2.30 17.24 -27.92
N ARG A 623 1.22 16.59 -28.35
CA ARG A 623 0.05 16.26 -27.53
C ARG A 623 -0.19 14.77 -27.55
N PHE A 624 -0.85 14.26 -26.52
CA PHE A 624 -1.04 12.83 -26.28
C PHE A 624 -2.52 12.53 -26.02
N ASP A 625 -2.94 11.28 -26.26
CA ASP A 625 -4.25 10.78 -25.86
C ASP A 625 -4.24 10.24 -24.42
N GLU A 626 -5.39 9.77 -23.92
CA GLU A 626 -5.53 9.16 -22.58
C GLU A 626 -4.64 7.92 -22.38
N SER A 627 -4.13 7.31 -23.46
CA SER A 627 -3.16 6.21 -23.40
C SER A 627 -1.70 6.67 -23.44
N GLY A 628 -1.44 7.98 -23.44
CA GLY A 628 -0.11 8.59 -23.59
C GLY A 628 0.44 8.54 -25.02
N ALA A 629 -0.35 8.12 -26.01
CA ALA A 629 0.12 8.03 -27.39
C ALA A 629 0.06 9.40 -28.08
N CYS A 630 1.15 9.80 -28.74
CA CYS A 630 1.23 11.08 -29.40
C CYS A 630 0.26 11.17 -30.60
N ILE A 631 -0.56 12.23 -30.62
CA ILE A 631 -1.59 12.47 -31.64
C ILE A 631 -1.15 13.45 -32.73
N ASN A 632 0.07 14.00 -32.63
CA ASN A 632 0.71 14.81 -33.68
C ASN A 632 2.22 14.51 -33.85
N PRO A 633 2.59 13.24 -34.15
CA PRO A 633 3.98 12.81 -34.36
C PRO A 633 4.59 13.28 -35.70
#